data_AF-A0A960LBZ6-F1
#
_entry.id   AF-A0A960LBZ6-F1
#
_cell.length_a   1.000
_cell.length_b   1.000
_cell.length_c   1.000
_cell.angle_alpha   90.00
_cell.angle_beta   90.00
_cell.angle_gamma   90.00
#
_symmetry.space_group_name_H-M   'P 1'
#
loop_
_entity.id
_entity.type
_entity.pdbx_description
1 polymer ?
#
loop_
_entity_poly.entity_id
_entity_poly.type
_entity_poly.pdbx_seq_one_letter_code
_entity_poly.pdbx_strand_id
1 'polypeptide(L)'
;MNFSIKTKKTPEIKARLALRAGKWKTALPYYEEQVHADEQDFAQWNLLGDIQYGSGDVNGASVSWQRALDGFAQESLHENVLGIGRKMVKRCPEETGVHLVISEAYLGLDYFADAISAFRSFTKLAKHATSTEIKSWFRKVISCEIRQPHLLEELTQLLDECKLEDIELERDLQAYVSRMQIQPEREEAEEQPVMFEVPEQETNSSAEQSDDDGMQSLDADWNSGDITFVQHDTPAYSQANGSFGDTPVSPIEFEVPETSEEEDLPAGQGKDHYDLGVVYAEMKLWDAAITEFQTARRDRTLRSKATIELAQCFKNSNDPHRALRLLEEETAVVDAESDVQDELNYHMGVLNEMLGNTDAALSCLERVGAGSGFESDAATLISRLRAAQ
;
A
#
# COMPACT_ATOMS: atom_id res chain seq x y z
N MET A 1 -5.01 -30.58 44.35
CA MET A 1 -5.07 -29.10 44.36
C MET A 1 -5.11 -28.64 42.91
N ASN A 2 -6.27 -28.26 42.40
CA ASN A 2 -6.40 -27.71 41.05
C ASN A 2 -5.92 -26.26 41.08
N PHE A 3 -4.68 -26.02 40.65
CA PHE A 3 -4.23 -24.67 40.33
C PHE A 3 -4.90 -24.26 39.02
N SER A 4 -6.09 -23.66 39.12
CA SER A 4 -6.65 -22.86 38.04
C SER A 4 -5.77 -21.61 37.91
N ILE A 5 -4.71 -21.71 37.12
CA ILE A 5 -3.96 -20.56 36.64
C ILE A 5 -4.89 -19.86 35.65
N LYS A 6 -5.77 -18.99 36.16
CA LYS A 6 -6.37 -17.95 35.33
C LYS A 6 -5.22 -17.04 34.93
N THR A 7 -4.56 -17.34 33.81
CA THR A 7 -3.63 -16.41 33.17
C THR A 7 -4.40 -15.11 32.99
N LYS A 8 -4.01 -14.07 33.76
CA LYS A 8 -4.59 -12.75 33.58
C LYS A 8 -4.24 -12.35 32.16
N LYS A 9 -5.25 -12.21 31.30
CA LYS A 9 -5.07 -11.70 29.94
C LYS A 9 -4.27 -10.41 30.02
N THR A 10 -3.26 -10.27 29.15
CA THR A 10 -2.43 -9.06 29.10
C THR A 10 -3.32 -7.83 28.86
N PRO A 11 -2.90 -6.63 29.29
CA PRO A 11 -3.63 -5.39 29.04
C PRO A 11 -4.00 -5.23 27.56
N GLU A 12 -3.09 -5.63 26.68
CA GLU A 12 -3.24 -5.73 25.24
C GLU A 12 -4.41 -6.61 24.81
N ILE A 13 -4.43 -7.90 25.19
CA ILE A 13 -5.51 -8.83 24.83
C ILE A 13 -6.85 -8.29 25.33
N LYS A 14 -6.88 -7.67 26.52
CA LYS A 14 -8.10 -7.05 27.05
C LYS A 14 -8.57 -5.88 26.18
N ALA A 15 -7.66 -5.02 25.72
CA ALA A 15 -7.98 -3.91 24.84
C ALA A 15 -8.45 -4.38 23.45
N ARG A 16 -7.80 -5.39 22.88
CA ARG A 16 -8.20 -6.00 21.60
C ARG A 16 -9.60 -6.62 21.67
N LEU A 17 -9.90 -7.37 22.72
CA LEU A 17 -11.26 -7.91 22.95
C LEU A 17 -12.31 -6.82 23.13
N ALA A 18 -11.93 -5.69 23.74
CA ALA A 18 -12.81 -4.53 23.85
C ALA A 18 -13.12 -3.91 22.48
N LEU A 19 -12.13 -3.77 21.59
CA LEU A 19 -12.34 -3.26 20.23
C LEU A 19 -13.30 -4.13 19.42
N ARG A 20 -13.09 -5.44 19.43
CA ARG A 20 -14.00 -6.39 18.75
C ARG A 20 -15.43 -6.34 19.25
N ALA A 21 -15.60 -6.03 20.53
CA ALA A 21 -16.91 -5.88 21.14
C ALA A 21 -17.53 -4.48 20.91
N GLY A 22 -16.87 -3.60 20.14
CA GLY A 22 -17.29 -2.21 19.94
C GLY A 22 -17.20 -1.35 21.21
N LYS A 23 -16.42 -1.78 22.20
CA LYS A 23 -16.28 -1.11 23.50
C LYS A 23 -15.09 -0.14 23.52
N TRP A 24 -15.16 0.87 22.66
CA TRP A 24 -14.10 1.85 22.41
C TRP A 24 -13.50 2.46 23.69
N LYS A 25 -14.36 2.95 24.61
CA LYS A 25 -13.93 3.56 25.88
C LYS A 25 -13.11 2.64 26.79
N THR A 26 -13.29 1.33 26.65
CA THR A 26 -12.54 0.35 27.46
C THR A 26 -11.18 -0.01 26.85
N ALA A 27 -11.03 0.17 25.54
CA ALA A 27 -9.76 -0.04 24.83
C ALA A 27 -8.88 1.22 24.86
N LEU A 28 -9.49 2.41 24.88
CA LEU A 28 -8.81 3.71 24.76
C LEU A 28 -7.56 3.87 25.65
N PRO A 29 -7.59 3.61 26.98
CA PRO A 29 -6.43 3.87 27.84
C PRO A 29 -5.19 3.07 27.46
N TYR A 30 -5.38 1.86 26.92
CA TYR A 30 -4.26 1.02 26.48
C TYR A 30 -3.57 1.63 25.25
N TYR A 31 -4.34 2.05 24.25
CA TYR A 31 -3.78 2.60 23.02
C TYR A 31 -3.22 4.02 23.20
N GLU A 32 -3.77 4.81 24.13
CA GLU A 32 -3.13 6.05 24.58
C GLU A 32 -1.75 5.79 25.19
N GLU A 33 -1.61 4.76 26.02
CA GLU A 33 -0.31 4.38 26.59
C GLU A 33 0.66 3.89 25.50
N GLN A 34 0.20 3.14 24.49
CA GLN A 34 1.04 2.66 23.39
C GLN A 34 1.62 3.79 22.55
N VAL A 35 0.80 4.76 22.11
CA VAL A 35 1.31 5.88 21.29
C VAL A 35 2.28 6.79 22.05
N HIS A 36 2.21 6.81 23.38
CA HIS A 36 3.17 7.53 24.22
C HIS A 36 4.44 6.72 24.51
N ALA A 37 4.38 5.39 24.41
CA ALA A 37 5.55 4.53 24.51
C ALA A 37 6.41 4.60 23.23
N ASP A 38 5.77 4.66 22.07
CA ASP A 38 6.40 4.91 20.77
C ASP A 38 5.64 5.98 19.98
N GLU A 39 6.15 7.22 20.02
CA GLU A 39 5.52 8.36 19.34
C GLU A 39 5.70 8.35 17.82
N GLN A 40 6.53 7.45 17.27
CA GLN A 40 6.78 7.28 15.84
C GLN A 40 5.95 6.14 15.24
N ASP A 41 5.24 5.36 16.07
CA ASP A 41 4.30 4.36 15.57
C ASP A 41 3.01 5.05 15.06
N PHE A 42 3.10 5.60 13.85
CA PHE A 42 2.00 6.31 13.20
C PHE A 42 0.79 5.41 12.91
N ALA A 43 0.99 4.10 12.85
CA ALA A 43 -0.10 3.12 12.75
C ALA A 43 -0.96 3.13 14.01
N GLN A 44 -0.32 3.14 15.18
CA GLN A 44 -1.02 3.24 16.47
C GLN A 44 -1.72 4.59 16.61
N TRP A 45 -1.13 5.68 16.11
CA TRP A 45 -1.81 6.98 16.06
C TRP A 45 -3.08 6.95 15.20
N ASN A 46 -3.06 6.27 14.03
CA ASN A 46 -4.25 6.12 13.19
C ASN A 46 -5.32 5.27 13.88
N LEU A 47 -4.93 4.14 14.47
CA LEU A 47 -5.82 3.27 15.24
C LEU A 47 -6.41 4.02 16.45
N LEU A 48 -5.61 4.78 17.19
CA LEU A 48 -6.06 5.60 18.30
C LEU A 48 -7.11 6.61 17.85
N GLY A 49 -6.91 7.27 16.71
CA GLY A 49 -7.91 8.16 16.12
C GLY A 49 -9.23 7.46 15.82
N ASP A 50 -9.20 6.22 15.31
CA ASP A 50 -10.40 5.41 15.07
C ASP A 50 -11.12 5.04 16.37
N ILE A 51 -10.37 4.71 17.42
CA ILE A 51 -10.91 4.38 18.74
C ILE A 51 -11.54 5.61 19.39
N GLN A 52 -10.87 6.76 19.33
CA GLN A 52 -11.37 8.03 19.85
C GLN A 52 -12.66 8.43 19.14
N TYR A 53 -12.68 8.34 17.81
CA TYR A 53 -13.88 8.60 17.01
C TYR A 53 -15.03 7.65 17.39
N GLY A 54 -14.76 6.34 17.48
CA GLY A 54 -15.75 5.35 17.91
C GLY A 54 -16.26 5.59 19.33
N SER A 55 -15.44 6.18 20.21
CA SER A 55 -15.81 6.55 21.58
C SER A 55 -16.66 7.82 21.68
N GLY A 56 -16.76 8.59 20.59
CA GLY A 56 -17.45 9.87 20.47
C GLY A 56 -16.56 11.10 20.61
N ASP A 57 -15.24 10.94 20.76
CA ASP A 57 -14.28 12.04 20.84
C ASP A 57 -13.74 12.40 19.45
N VAL A 58 -14.49 13.24 18.74
CA VAL A 58 -14.15 13.68 17.37
C VAL A 58 -12.91 14.58 17.35
N ASN A 59 -12.74 15.41 18.38
CA ASN A 59 -11.60 16.34 18.43
C ASN A 59 -10.30 15.60 18.71
N GLY A 60 -10.30 14.68 19.69
CA GLY A 60 -9.15 13.81 19.94
C GLY A 60 -8.79 12.99 18.71
N ALA A 61 -9.80 12.42 18.04
CA ALA A 61 -9.59 11.66 16.81
C ALA A 61 -8.89 12.47 15.71
N SER A 62 -9.32 13.72 15.51
CA SER A 62 -8.70 14.62 14.52
C SER A 62 -7.22 14.85 14.82
N VAL A 63 -6.86 15.07 16.09
CA VAL A 63 -5.46 15.26 16.51
C VAL A 63 -4.63 13.99 16.28
N SER A 64 -5.13 12.83 16.67
CA SER A 64 -4.42 11.56 16.49
C SER A 64 -4.26 11.18 15.03
N TRP A 65 -5.29 11.38 14.21
CA TRP A 65 -5.20 11.19 12.76
C TRP A 65 -4.24 12.18 12.11
N GLN A 66 -4.24 13.45 12.52
CA GLN A 66 -3.29 14.44 12.00
C GLN A 66 -1.85 14.02 12.32
N ARG A 67 -1.59 13.53 13.53
CA ARG A 67 -0.27 13.03 13.93
C ARG A 67 0.19 11.86 13.05
N ALA A 68 -0.70 10.91 12.80
CA ALA A 68 -0.42 9.80 11.89
C ALA A 68 -0.20 10.27 10.44
N LEU A 69 -1.06 11.18 9.96
CA LEU A 69 -1.01 11.75 8.62
C LEU A 69 0.33 12.44 8.36
N ASP A 70 0.76 13.31 9.29
CA ASP A 70 2.02 14.06 9.18
C ASP A 70 3.23 13.12 9.22
N GLY A 71 3.17 12.08 10.05
CA GLY A 71 4.21 11.05 10.14
C GLY A 71 4.37 10.28 8.84
N PHE A 72 3.27 9.72 8.33
CA PHE A 72 3.28 9.01 7.04
C PHE A 72 3.65 9.92 5.87
N ALA A 73 3.29 11.20 5.91
CA ALA A 73 3.70 12.17 4.90
C ALA A 73 5.22 12.43 4.94
N GLN A 74 5.84 12.47 6.12
CA GLN A 74 7.29 12.60 6.26
C GLN A 74 8.03 11.37 5.71
N GLU A 75 7.47 10.19 5.88
CA GLU A 75 8.01 8.92 5.34
C GLU A 75 7.65 8.71 3.86
N SER A 76 6.92 9.63 3.23
CA SER A 76 6.42 9.52 1.85
C SER A 76 5.54 8.27 1.61
N LEU A 77 4.87 7.77 2.66
CA LEU A 77 3.92 6.68 2.58
C LEU A 77 2.56 7.20 2.07
N HIS A 78 2.52 7.56 0.79
CA HIS A 78 1.41 8.29 0.17
C HIS A 78 0.05 7.59 0.30
N GLU A 79 0.00 6.26 0.20
CA GLU A 79 -1.25 5.50 0.29
C GLU A 79 -1.89 5.57 1.68
N ASN A 80 -1.05 5.50 2.72
CA ASN A 80 -1.44 5.68 4.12
C ASN A 80 -1.99 7.10 4.36
N VAL A 81 -1.27 8.09 3.82
CA VAL A 81 -1.70 9.50 3.86
C VAL A 81 -3.09 9.65 3.23
N LEU A 82 -3.33 9.07 2.05
CA LEU A 82 -4.63 9.15 1.40
C LEU A 82 -5.74 8.45 2.20
N GLY A 83 -5.45 7.30 2.80
CA GLY A 83 -6.41 6.57 3.65
C GLY A 83 -6.90 7.41 4.84
N ILE A 84 -5.96 7.99 5.58
CA ILE A 84 -6.27 8.83 6.75
C ILE A 84 -6.86 10.16 6.32
N GLY A 85 -6.26 10.80 5.33
CA GLY A 85 -6.69 12.09 4.83
C GLY A 85 -8.14 12.07 4.34
N ARG A 86 -8.56 11.07 3.55
CA ARG A 86 -9.97 10.94 3.12
C ARG A 86 -10.91 10.72 4.31
N LYS A 87 -10.48 9.95 5.31
CA LYS A 87 -11.23 9.75 6.55
C LYS A 87 -11.45 11.07 7.28
N MET A 88 -10.43 11.91 7.34
CA MET A 88 -10.46 13.24 7.93
C MET A 88 -11.32 14.21 7.11
N VAL A 89 -11.11 14.37 5.80
CA VAL A 89 -11.90 15.27 4.94
C VAL A 89 -13.40 14.97 5.03
N LYS A 90 -13.79 13.69 5.10
CA LYS A 90 -15.21 13.29 5.23
C LYS A 90 -15.85 13.75 6.54
N ARG A 91 -15.08 13.90 7.62
CA ARG A 91 -15.58 14.20 8.97
C ARG A 91 -15.32 15.64 9.40
N CYS A 92 -14.20 16.18 8.95
CA CYS A 92 -13.65 17.49 9.28
C CYS A 92 -13.26 18.18 7.95
N PRO A 93 -14.23 18.52 7.08
CA PRO A 93 -13.94 19.07 5.75
C PRO A 93 -13.27 20.45 5.79
N GLU A 94 -13.38 21.15 6.92
CA GLU A 94 -12.83 22.49 7.14
C GLU A 94 -11.31 22.49 7.45
N GLU A 95 -10.72 21.32 7.74
CA GLU A 95 -9.32 21.22 8.10
C GLU A 95 -8.41 21.41 6.87
N THR A 96 -7.92 22.64 6.70
CA THR A 96 -7.16 23.06 5.51
C THR A 96 -5.89 22.23 5.28
N GLY A 97 -5.11 21.97 6.32
CA GLY A 97 -3.82 21.27 6.20
C GLY A 97 -3.94 19.87 5.59
N VAL A 98 -5.05 19.17 5.87
CA VAL A 98 -5.31 17.83 5.34
C VAL A 98 -5.39 17.83 3.81
N HIS A 99 -6.05 18.83 3.21
CA HIS A 99 -6.18 18.93 1.75
C HIS A 99 -4.83 19.13 1.06
N LEU A 100 -3.93 19.92 1.66
CA LEU A 100 -2.57 20.09 1.16
C LEU A 100 -1.81 18.76 1.19
N VAL A 101 -1.79 18.08 2.34
CA VAL A 101 -1.04 16.83 2.52
C VAL A 101 -1.57 15.71 1.60
N ILE A 102 -2.90 15.59 1.44
CA ILE A 102 -3.51 14.66 0.48
C ILE A 102 -3.12 15.01 -0.96
N SER A 103 -3.12 16.30 -1.33
CA SER A 103 -2.75 16.72 -2.68
C SER A 103 -1.30 16.34 -3.02
N GLU A 104 -0.39 16.45 -2.06
CA GLU A 104 1.00 16.04 -2.23
C GLU A 104 1.15 14.52 -2.32
N ALA A 105 0.34 13.77 -1.56
CA ALA A 105 0.28 12.31 -1.68
C ALA A 105 -0.26 11.86 -3.04
N TYR A 106 -1.27 12.55 -3.59
CA TYR A 106 -1.74 12.30 -4.95
C TYR A 106 -0.67 12.60 -5.99
N LEU A 107 0.13 13.65 -5.82
CA LEU A 107 1.27 13.93 -6.71
C LEU A 107 2.31 12.80 -6.65
N GLY A 108 2.63 12.28 -5.46
CA GLY A 108 3.59 11.19 -5.30
C GLY A 108 3.14 9.84 -5.87
N LEU A 109 1.84 9.68 -6.17
CA LEU A 109 1.27 8.51 -6.83
C LEU A 109 0.86 8.79 -8.30
N ASP A 110 1.26 9.94 -8.84
CA ASP A 110 0.92 10.40 -10.19
C ASP A 110 -0.60 10.52 -10.49
N TYR A 111 -1.43 10.62 -9.45
CA TYR A 111 -2.86 10.90 -9.56
C TYR A 111 -3.10 12.41 -9.68
N PHE A 112 -2.65 12.99 -10.79
CA PHE A 112 -2.57 14.45 -10.98
C PHE A 112 -3.92 15.18 -10.95
N ALA A 113 -4.98 14.56 -11.49
CA ALA A 113 -6.32 15.15 -11.47
C ALA A 113 -6.83 15.33 -10.03
N ASP A 114 -6.67 14.28 -9.21
CA ASP A 114 -7.04 14.31 -7.80
C ASP A 114 -6.14 15.25 -6.99
N ALA A 115 -4.85 15.31 -7.31
CA ALA A 115 -3.92 16.26 -6.71
C ALA A 115 -4.38 17.72 -6.92
N ILE A 116 -4.68 18.09 -8.17
CA ILE A 116 -5.16 19.43 -8.53
C ILE A 116 -6.49 19.74 -7.81
N SER A 117 -7.42 18.78 -7.77
CA SER A 117 -8.71 18.94 -7.10
C SER A 117 -8.59 19.14 -5.58
N ALA A 118 -7.76 18.32 -4.92
CA ALA A 118 -7.48 18.43 -3.50
C ALA A 118 -6.77 19.75 -3.18
N PHE A 119 -5.79 20.15 -3.99
CA PHE A 119 -5.09 21.42 -3.79
C PHE A 119 -5.99 22.64 -4.02
N ARG A 120 -6.90 22.58 -5.02
CA ARG A 120 -7.94 23.60 -5.22
C ARG A 120 -8.89 23.70 -4.02
N SER A 121 -9.14 22.59 -3.32
CA SER A 121 -9.91 22.60 -2.07
C SER A 121 -9.14 23.26 -0.93
N PHE A 122 -7.83 22.97 -0.82
CA PHE A 122 -6.93 23.65 0.11
C PHE A 122 -6.95 25.18 -0.09
N THR A 123 -6.73 25.67 -1.31
CA THR A 123 -6.66 27.12 -1.59
C THR A 123 -7.99 27.84 -1.35
N LYS A 124 -9.13 27.19 -1.60
CA LYS A 124 -10.47 27.75 -1.31
C LYS A 124 -10.75 27.88 0.18
N LEU A 125 -10.32 26.91 0.99
CA LEU A 125 -10.60 26.88 2.43
C LEU A 125 -9.60 27.75 3.21
N ALA A 126 -8.35 27.78 2.78
CA ALA A 126 -7.28 28.50 3.46
C ALA A 126 -7.31 30.01 3.14
N LYS A 127 -8.18 30.76 3.84
CA LYS A 127 -8.32 32.23 3.75
C LYS A 127 -7.00 33.01 3.96
N HIS A 128 -5.99 32.38 4.56
CA HIS A 128 -4.64 32.91 4.79
C HIS A 128 -3.55 31.90 4.40
N ALA A 129 -3.80 31.03 3.40
CA ALA A 129 -2.78 30.12 2.88
C ALA A 129 -1.46 30.87 2.71
N THR A 130 -0.39 30.35 3.32
CA THR A 130 0.88 31.05 3.22
C THR A 130 1.34 30.96 1.78
N SER A 131 1.79 32.09 1.22
CA SER A 131 2.34 32.14 -0.13
C SER A 131 3.43 31.09 -0.35
N THR A 132 4.13 30.68 0.72
CA THR A 132 5.13 29.62 0.74
C THR A 132 4.59 28.23 0.42
N GLU A 133 3.46 27.81 1.02
CA GLU A 133 2.88 26.48 0.78
C GLU A 133 2.42 26.35 -0.67
N ILE A 134 1.74 27.39 -1.17
CA ILE A 134 1.22 27.38 -2.54
C ILE A 134 2.38 27.31 -3.54
N LYS A 135 3.41 28.15 -3.35
CA LYS A 135 4.62 28.12 -4.19
C LYS A 135 5.35 26.77 -4.13
N SER A 136 5.46 26.19 -2.93
CA SER A 136 6.09 24.89 -2.73
C SER A 136 5.37 23.81 -3.53
N TRP A 137 4.04 23.78 -3.46
CA TRP A 137 3.24 22.80 -4.20
C TRP A 137 3.40 22.94 -5.72
N PHE A 138 3.31 24.15 -6.27
CA PHE A 138 3.53 24.35 -7.72
C PHE A 138 4.94 23.97 -8.16
N ARG A 139 5.97 24.18 -7.33
CA ARG A 139 7.34 23.71 -7.63
C ARG A 139 7.42 22.19 -7.69
N LYS A 140 6.73 21.48 -6.77
CA LYS A 140 6.61 20.01 -6.83
C LYS A 140 5.91 19.57 -8.11
N VAL A 141 4.84 20.26 -8.52
CA VAL A 141 4.15 19.96 -9.79
C VAL A 141 5.06 20.11 -11.01
N ILE A 142 5.89 21.16 -11.06
CA ILE A 142 6.84 21.37 -12.17
C ILE A 142 7.90 20.25 -12.26
N SER A 143 8.18 19.56 -11.15
CA SER A 143 9.05 18.38 -11.14
C SER A 143 8.36 17.08 -11.58
N CYS A 144 7.04 17.07 -11.74
CA CYS A 144 6.28 15.92 -12.23
C CYS A 144 6.22 15.88 -13.77
N GLU A 145 5.75 14.76 -14.34
CA GLU A 145 5.55 14.60 -15.79
C GLU A 145 4.06 14.60 -16.19
N ILE A 146 3.38 15.72 -15.97
CA ILE A 146 1.97 15.88 -16.39
C ILE A 146 1.90 16.20 -17.88
N ARG A 147 1.44 15.24 -18.69
CA ARG A 147 1.36 15.39 -20.16
C ARG A 147 -0.04 15.72 -20.65
N GLN A 148 -1.07 15.48 -19.84
CA GLN A 148 -2.46 15.64 -20.24
C GLN A 148 -2.79 17.14 -20.42
N PRO A 149 -3.18 17.60 -21.63
CA PRO A 149 -3.38 19.02 -21.90
C PRO A 149 -4.43 19.69 -20.99
N HIS A 150 -5.53 18.98 -20.71
CA HIS A 150 -6.58 19.49 -19.83
C HIS A 150 -6.08 19.75 -18.39
N LEU A 151 -5.18 18.91 -17.87
CA LEU A 151 -4.61 19.12 -16.54
C LEU A 151 -3.62 20.29 -16.51
N LEU A 152 -2.88 20.50 -17.61
CA LEU A 152 -2.00 21.67 -17.76
C LEU A 152 -2.78 22.99 -17.81
N GLU A 153 -3.94 22.99 -18.48
CA GLU A 153 -4.88 24.11 -18.47
C GLU A 153 -5.42 24.37 -17.06
N GLU A 154 -5.84 23.31 -16.36
CA GLU A 154 -6.32 23.42 -14.98
C GLU A 154 -5.27 23.97 -14.00
N LEU A 155 -4.01 23.59 -14.16
CA LEU A 155 -2.90 24.12 -13.35
C LEU A 155 -2.68 25.61 -13.58
N THR A 156 -2.77 26.04 -14.84
CA THR A 156 -2.62 27.46 -15.20
C THR A 156 -3.76 28.28 -14.59
N GLN A 157 -5.00 27.81 -14.73
CA GLN A 157 -6.15 28.45 -14.11
C GLN A 157 -6.03 28.49 -12.58
N LEU A 158 -5.55 27.41 -11.96
CA LEU A 158 -5.40 27.33 -10.51
C LEU A 158 -4.35 28.33 -10.00
N LEU A 159 -3.25 28.54 -10.75
CA LEU A 159 -2.25 29.55 -10.40
C LEU A 159 -2.85 30.96 -10.45
N ASP A 160 -3.61 31.27 -11.50
CA ASP A 160 -4.32 32.55 -11.65
C ASP A 160 -5.33 32.78 -10.50
N GLU A 161 -6.06 31.74 -10.11
CA GLU A 161 -7.00 31.77 -8.97
C GLU A 161 -6.29 32.07 -7.63
N CYS A 162 -5.06 31.57 -7.47
CA CYS A 162 -4.25 31.81 -6.27
C CYS A 162 -3.72 33.24 -6.17
N LYS A 163 -3.71 34.01 -7.28
CA LYS A 163 -3.23 35.41 -7.34
C LYS A 163 -1.86 35.60 -6.69
N LEU A 164 -0.94 34.69 -6.95
CA LEU A 164 0.41 34.77 -6.42
C LEU A 164 1.22 35.83 -7.17
N GLU A 165 1.86 36.75 -6.45
CA GLU A 165 2.85 37.66 -7.03
C GLU A 165 4.22 36.96 -7.07
N ASP A 166 4.41 36.02 -8.01
CA ASP A 166 5.69 35.32 -8.23
C ASP A 166 5.98 35.11 -9.72
N ILE A 167 6.62 36.11 -10.31
CA ILE A 167 6.93 36.16 -11.75
C ILE A 167 7.84 34.99 -12.16
N GLU A 168 8.75 34.55 -11.28
CA GLU A 168 9.65 33.44 -11.59
C GLU A 168 8.88 32.13 -11.67
N LEU A 169 8.03 31.85 -10.68
CA LEU A 169 7.19 30.65 -10.67
C LEU A 169 6.20 30.62 -11.85
N GLU A 170 5.56 31.75 -12.17
CA GLU A 170 4.67 31.87 -13.34
C GLU A 170 5.42 31.55 -14.64
N ARG A 171 6.61 32.12 -14.82
CA ARG A 171 7.44 31.88 -16.00
C ARG A 171 7.88 30.41 -16.08
N ASP A 172 8.27 29.83 -14.95
CA ASP A 172 8.73 28.44 -14.90
C ASP A 172 7.57 27.47 -15.19
N LEU A 173 6.36 27.75 -14.69
CA LEU A 173 5.16 26.96 -15.01
C LEU A 173 4.77 27.11 -16.49
N GLN A 174 4.82 28.32 -17.05
CA GLN A 174 4.55 28.53 -18.48
C GLN A 174 5.56 27.78 -19.37
N ALA A 175 6.84 27.80 -19.01
CA ALA A 175 7.88 27.03 -19.71
C ALA A 175 7.63 25.52 -19.59
N TYR A 176 7.22 25.05 -18.40
CA TYR A 176 6.83 23.67 -18.15
C TYR A 176 5.64 23.24 -19.03
N VAL A 177 4.53 23.99 -19.02
CA VAL A 177 3.33 23.72 -19.83
C VAL A 177 3.69 23.66 -21.31
N SER A 178 4.47 24.65 -21.80
CA SER A 178 4.92 24.69 -23.19
C SER A 178 5.74 23.46 -23.56
N ARG A 179 6.67 23.05 -22.68
CA ARG A 179 7.51 21.85 -22.90
C ARG A 179 6.66 20.59 -22.99
N MET A 180 5.67 20.43 -22.12
CA MET A 180 4.81 19.24 -22.10
C MET A 180 3.82 19.19 -23.27
N GLN A 181 3.37 20.35 -23.78
CA GLN A 181 2.47 20.43 -24.94
C GLN A 181 3.19 20.19 -26.30
N ILE A 182 4.50 20.44 -26.38
CA ILE A 182 5.27 20.36 -27.64
C ILE A 182 5.69 18.92 -28.00
N GLN A 183 5.49 17.93 -27.12
CA GLN A 183 5.90 16.53 -27.37
C GLN A 183 4.72 15.54 -27.53
N PRO A 184 3.88 15.59 -28.59
CA PRO A 184 2.88 14.54 -28.76
C PRO A 184 3.44 13.20 -29.29
N GLU A 185 4.56 13.16 -30.04
CA GLU A 185 4.73 12.03 -31.00
C GLU A 185 6.14 11.78 -31.58
N ARG A 186 7.23 11.82 -30.79
CA ARG A 186 8.59 11.63 -31.36
C ARG A 186 9.46 10.48 -30.85
N GLU A 187 8.96 9.61 -29.98
CA GLU A 187 9.76 8.46 -29.51
C GLU A 187 9.30 7.09 -30.07
N GLU A 188 8.20 6.99 -30.82
CA GLU A 188 7.80 5.72 -31.48
C GLU A 188 8.22 5.58 -32.96
N ALA A 189 8.94 6.55 -33.52
CA ALA A 189 9.32 6.53 -34.93
C ALA A 189 10.82 6.30 -35.14
N GLU A 190 11.36 5.16 -34.67
CA GLU A 190 12.64 4.64 -35.17
C GLU A 190 12.78 3.10 -35.04
N GLU A 191 11.70 2.33 -35.25
CA GLU A 191 11.83 0.95 -35.71
C GLU A 191 11.24 0.83 -37.12
N GLN A 192 12.13 0.70 -38.10
CA GLN A 192 11.78 0.48 -39.51
C GLN A 192 11.05 -0.88 -39.64
N PRO A 193 9.86 -0.94 -40.25
CA PRO A 193 9.26 -2.22 -40.56
C PRO A 193 10.01 -2.86 -41.71
N VAL A 194 10.66 -3.99 -41.44
CA VAL A 194 11.24 -4.87 -42.47
C VAL A 194 10.08 -5.43 -43.31
N MET A 195 10.08 -5.12 -44.60
CA MET A 195 9.12 -5.64 -45.57
C MET A 195 9.11 -7.17 -45.57
N PHE A 196 7.94 -7.77 -45.38
CA PHE A 196 7.65 -9.13 -45.82
C PHE A 196 6.41 -9.09 -46.72
N GLU A 197 6.62 -9.23 -48.03
CA GLU A 197 5.56 -9.32 -49.03
C GLU A 197 4.89 -10.71 -48.98
N VAL A 198 3.57 -10.77 -48.81
CA VAL A 198 2.75 -11.93 -49.22
C VAL A 198 1.39 -11.41 -49.75
N PRO A 199 0.82 -11.99 -50.83
CA PRO A 199 -0.08 -11.30 -51.76
C PRO A 199 -1.56 -11.29 -51.36
N GLU A 200 -2.25 -10.33 -51.98
CA GLU A 200 -3.69 -10.04 -51.97
C GLU A 200 -4.61 -11.26 -52.14
N GLN A 201 -5.70 -11.30 -51.36
CA GLN A 201 -7.00 -11.76 -51.84
C GLN A 201 -8.10 -10.83 -51.35
N GLU A 202 -8.81 -10.25 -52.31
CA GLU A 202 -10.07 -9.54 -52.15
C GLU A 202 -11.19 -10.48 -51.69
N THR A 203 -12.00 -10.07 -50.71
CA THR A 203 -13.46 -10.26 -50.78
C THR A 203 -14.20 -9.16 -50.01
N ASN A 204 -15.23 -8.66 -50.68
CA ASN A 204 -16.15 -7.56 -50.40
C ASN A 204 -16.99 -7.60 -49.12
N SER A 205 -17.29 -6.36 -48.66
CA SER A 205 -18.55 -5.79 -48.15
C SER A 205 -19.22 -6.41 -46.91
N SER A 206 -19.91 -5.66 -46.03
CA SER A 206 -20.68 -4.43 -46.22
C SER A 206 -20.91 -3.75 -44.87
N ALA A 207 -21.15 -2.45 -44.92
CA ALA A 207 -21.63 -1.60 -43.83
C ALA A 207 -22.95 -2.08 -43.21
N GLU A 208 -23.10 -1.88 -41.90
CA GLU A 208 -24.37 -1.46 -41.29
C GLU A 208 -24.09 -0.35 -40.26
N GLN A 209 -24.74 0.79 -40.51
CA GLN A 209 -24.92 1.93 -39.60
C GLN A 209 -26.26 1.73 -38.87
N SER A 210 -26.29 1.99 -37.57
CA SER A 210 -27.45 2.45 -36.76
C SER A 210 -27.07 2.26 -35.29
N ASP A 211 -27.46 3.07 -34.32
CA ASP A 211 -28.08 4.38 -34.28
C ASP A 211 -27.73 4.91 -32.88
N ASP A 212 -27.73 6.23 -32.78
CA ASP A 212 -27.76 7.02 -31.56
C ASP A 212 -28.98 6.62 -30.70
N ASP A 213 -28.75 6.29 -29.43
CA ASP A 213 -29.75 6.47 -28.37
C ASP A 213 -29.05 6.53 -27.00
N GLY A 214 -29.24 7.68 -26.34
CA GLY A 214 -28.58 8.02 -25.09
C GLY A 214 -28.94 7.13 -23.92
N MET A 215 -27.96 6.89 -23.04
CA MET A 215 -28.20 6.36 -21.70
C MET A 215 -27.29 7.03 -20.66
N GLN A 216 -27.95 7.92 -19.92
CA GLN A 216 -27.80 8.33 -18.52
C GLN A 216 -26.56 7.87 -17.75
N SER A 217 -25.94 8.86 -17.10
CA SER A 217 -25.00 8.76 -15.99
C SER A 217 -25.43 7.69 -14.98
N LEU A 218 -24.62 6.65 -14.84
CA LEU A 218 -24.64 5.77 -13.68
C LEU A 218 -23.52 6.21 -12.74
N ASP A 219 -23.92 6.96 -11.71
CA ASP A 219 -23.20 6.97 -10.45
C ASP A 219 -23.22 5.53 -9.91
N ALA A 220 -22.05 4.89 -9.86
CA ALA A 220 -21.88 3.62 -9.15
C ALA A 220 -20.47 3.49 -8.60
N ASP A 221 -20.39 3.63 -7.27
CA ASP A 221 -19.51 2.93 -6.35
C ASP A 221 -18.43 2.04 -6.98
N TRP A 222 -17.19 2.52 -7.02
CA TRP A 222 -16.01 1.67 -7.13
C TRP A 222 -15.08 1.93 -5.95
N ASN A 223 -15.30 1.12 -4.92
CA ASN A 223 -14.24 0.53 -4.12
C ASN A 223 -13.36 -0.33 -5.05
N SER A 224 -12.10 -0.54 -4.64
CA SER A 224 -11.07 -1.41 -5.25
C SER A 224 -10.03 -0.66 -6.08
N GLY A 225 -8.89 -0.38 -5.44
CA GLY A 225 -7.66 0.06 -6.07
C GLY A 225 -6.77 -1.12 -6.43
N ASP A 226 -6.18 -1.06 -7.62
CA ASP A 226 -5.07 -1.91 -8.07
C ASP A 226 -3.81 -1.03 -8.23
N ILE A 227 -2.73 -1.28 -7.50
CA ILE A 227 -1.51 -2.09 -7.82
C ILE A 227 -0.42 -1.25 -8.53
N THR A 228 0.82 -1.54 -8.14
CA THR A 228 2.10 -1.48 -8.89
C THR A 228 2.96 -0.24 -8.59
N PHE A 229 4.30 -0.25 -8.46
CA PHE A 229 5.41 -1.23 -8.52
C PHE A 229 6.64 -0.47 -7.91
N VAL A 230 7.51 -1.06 -7.07
CA VAL A 230 8.91 -1.51 -7.42
C VAL A 230 9.89 -0.32 -7.69
N GLN A 231 11.12 -0.16 -7.17
CA GLN A 231 12.11 -1.01 -6.49
C GLN A 231 13.35 -0.15 -6.04
N HIS A 232 14.13 -0.67 -5.08
CA HIS A 232 15.60 -0.52 -4.87
C HIS A 232 16.17 0.88 -4.49
N ASP A 233 17.02 1.12 -3.47
CA ASP A 233 18.11 0.35 -2.87
C ASP A 233 18.45 0.78 -1.41
N THR A 234 19.19 -0.09 -0.74
CA THR A 234 19.68 -0.11 0.65
C THR A 234 20.32 1.16 1.24
N PRO A 235 20.26 1.35 2.58
CA PRO A 235 20.80 2.52 3.27
C PRO A 235 22.26 2.33 3.69
N ALA A 236 23.05 3.40 3.63
CA ALA A 236 24.15 3.61 4.59
C ALA A 236 24.65 5.06 4.57
N TYR A 237 24.33 5.84 5.62
CA TYR A 237 25.33 6.64 6.32
C TYR A 237 24.80 7.19 7.64
N SER A 238 25.38 6.75 8.76
CA SER A 238 25.69 7.69 9.83
C SER A 238 27.09 7.40 10.36
N GLN A 239 27.99 8.32 10.04
CA GLN A 239 29.28 8.46 10.70
C GLN A 239 29.04 8.83 12.16
N ALA A 240 29.63 8.07 13.07
CA ALA A 240 30.02 8.58 14.38
C ALA A 240 31.54 8.43 14.50
N ASN A 241 32.22 9.59 14.50
CA ASN A 241 33.65 9.70 14.80
C ASN A 241 33.91 9.34 16.26
N GLY A 242 34.77 8.34 16.48
CA GLY A 242 35.35 7.99 17.77
C GLY A 242 36.74 7.38 17.59
N SER A 243 37.75 8.05 18.12
CA SER A 243 39.20 7.84 17.94
C SER A 243 39.75 6.45 18.30
N PHE A 244 40.51 5.90 17.34
CA PHE A 244 41.68 5.01 17.40
C PHE A 244 42.12 4.38 18.73
N GLY A 245 42.23 3.04 18.72
CA GLY A 245 43.13 2.24 19.56
C GLY A 245 43.47 0.92 18.85
N ASP A 246 44.72 0.77 18.41
CA ASP A 246 45.26 -0.42 17.74
C ASP A 246 45.26 -1.64 18.69
N THR A 247 44.47 -2.67 18.36
CA THR A 247 44.71 -4.05 18.80
C THR A 247 44.33 -5.03 17.68
N PRO A 248 45.11 -6.10 17.44
CA PRO A 248 44.88 -6.99 16.29
C PRO A 248 43.67 -7.89 16.53
N VAL A 249 42.71 -7.86 15.61
CA VAL A 249 41.49 -8.68 15.65
C VAL A 249 41.79 -10.08 15.09
N SER A 250 41.68 -11.09 15.95
CA SER A 250 41.54 -12.50 15.54
C SER A 250 40.14 -12.72 14.95
N PRO A 251 39.95 -13.54 13.92
CA PRO A 251 38.61 -13.79 13.37
C PRO A 251 37.73 -14.43 14.45
N ILE A 252 36.70 -13.71 14.86
CA ILE A 252 35.62 -14.24 15.70
C ILE A 252 34.68 -14.97 14.74
N GLU A 253 34.62 -16.29 14.88
CA GLU A 253 33.54 -17.10 14.30
C GLU A 253 32.21 -16.57 14.87
N PHE A 254 31.39 -16.03 13.98
CA PHE A 254 30.05 -15.57 14.30
C PHE A 254 29.19 -16.80 14.59
N GLU A 255 29.11 -17.20 15.86
CA GLU A 255 28.07 -18.11 16.33
C GLU A 255 26.72 -17.40 16.17
N VAL A 256 25.97 -17.85 15.16
CA VAL A 256 24.56 -17.52 14.96
C VAL A 256 23.83 -17.86 16.26
N PRO A 257 23.15 -16.90 16.92
CA PRO A 257 22.39 -17.23 18.12
C PRO A 257 21.29 -18.21 17.75
N GLU A 258 21.32 -19.39 18.38
CA GLU A 258 20.23 -20.35 18.31
C GLU A 258 18.91 -19.65 18.68
N THR A 259 17.94 -19.82 17.80
CA THR A 259 16.57 -19.32 17.90
C THR A 259 16.01 -19.57 19.30
N SER A 260 15.58 -18.53 20.00
CA SER A 260 14.69 -18.68 21.15
C SER A 260 13.44 -19.41 20.68
N GLU A 261 13.24 -20.65 21.11
CA GLU A 261 12.03 -21.43 20.84
C GLU A 261 10.83 -20.70 21.46
N GLU A 262 10.21 -19.85 20.67
CA GLU A 262 9.03 -19.10 21.04
C GLU A 262 7.82 -20.07 21.13
N GLU A 263 7.34 -20.34 22.36
CA GLU A 263 6.28 -21.33 22.64
C GLU A 263 5.01 -21.18 21.77
N ASP A 264 4.41 -22.31 21.36
CA ASP A 264 3.11 -22.34 20.67
C ASP A 264 2.02 -21.62 21.49
N LEU A 265 1.15 -20.85 20.80
CA LEU A 265 0.00 -20.23 21.44
C LEU A 265 -1.16 -21.23 21.58
N PRO A 266 -1.92 -21.19 22.69
CA PRO A 266 -3.12 -22.02 22.83
C PRO A 266 -4.18 -21.66 21.76
N ALA A 267 -4.95 -22.66 21.35
CA ALA A 267 -5.99 -22.52 20.33
C ALA A 267 -6.95 -21.35 20.60
N GLY A 268 -7.14 -20.51 19.59
CA GLY A 268 -7.98 -19.31 19.62
C GLY A 268 -7.31 -18.06 20.17
N GLN A 269 -6.07 -18.15 20.70
CA GLN A 269 -5.34 -16.97 21.19
C GLN A 269 -4.62 -16.20 20.09
N GLY A 270 -4.32 -16.84 18.94
CA GLY A 270 -3.76 -16.15 17.78
C GLY A 270 -4.76 -15.29 17.03
N LYS A 271 -6.07 -15.45 17.29
CA LYS A 271 -7.12 -14.76 16.53
C LYS A 271 -6.97 -13.24 16.62
N ASP A 272 -6.73 -12.72 17.82
CA ASP A 272 -6.60 -11.27 18.09
C ASP A 272 -5.43 -10.65 17.32
N HIS A 273 -4.37 -11.42 17.13
CA HIS A 273 -3.22 -11.04 16.32
C HIS A 273 -3.55 -11.15 14.83
N TYR A 274 -4.22 -12.22 14.40
CA TYR A 274 -4.64 -12.38 13.00
C TYR A 274 -5.53 -11.23 12.52
N ASP A 275 -6.60 -10.89 13.26
CA ASP A 275 -7.50 -9.81 12.85
C ASP A 275 -6.79 -8.44 12.79
N LEU A 276 -5.83 -8.19 13.69
CA LEU A 276 -5.07 -6.94 13.67
C LEU A 276 -4.05 -6.92 12.53
N GLY A 277 -3.41 -8.06 12.25
CA GLY A 277 -2.56 -8.24 11.09
C GLY A 277 -3.31 -7.95 9.80
N VAL A 278 -4.56 -8.39 9.67
CA VAL A 278 -5.43 -8.06 8.53
C VAL A 278 -5.65 -6.55 8.44
N VAL A 279 -5.99 -5.88 9.55
CA VAL A 279 -6.16 -4.42 9.56
C VAL A 279 -4.87 -3.69 9.17
N TYR A 280 -3.71 -4.12 9.69
CA TYR A 280 -2.42 -3.54 9.31
C TYR A 280 -2.08 -3.80 7.85
N ALA A 281 -2.36 -4.99 7.33
CA ALA A 281 -2.16 -5.33 5.92
C ALA A 281 -3.07 -4.50 4.99
N GLU A 282 -4.36 -4.32 5.35
CA GLU A 282 -5.28 -3.41 4.64
C GLU A 282 -4.79 -1.97 4.65
N MET A 283 -4.12 -1.56 5.74
CA MET A 283 -3.48 -0.26 5.88
C MET A 283 -2.07 -0.21 5.28
N LYS A 284 -1.61 -1.29 4.63
CA LYS A 284 -0.28 -1.41 4.00
C LYS A 284 0.90 -1.20 4.94
N LEU A 285 0.68 -1.44 6.21
CA LEU A 285 1.69 -1.39 7.27
C LEU A 285 2.30 -2.77 7.41
N TRP A 286 3.10 -3.16 6.41
CA TRP A 286 3.56 -4.53 6.26
C TRP A 286 4.38 -5.01 7.46
N ASP A 287 5.23 -4.17 8.06
CA ASP A 287 6.04 -4.57 9.22
C ASP A 287 5.22 -4.86 10.47
N ALA A 288 4.19 -4.02 10.72
CA ALA A 288 3.24 -4.25 11.80
C ALA A 288 2.39 -5.50 11.53
N ALA A 289 1.92 -5.67 10.30
CA ALA A 289 1.16 -6.85 9.88
C ALA A 289 1.99 -8.15 10.02
N ILE A 290 3.26 -8.12 9.60
CA ILE A 290 4.20 -9.24 9.72
C ILE A 290 4.34 -9.66 11.19
N THR A 291 4.52 -8.71 12.10
CA THR A 291 4.67 -8.98 13.54
C THR A 291 3.41 -9.65 14.11
N GLU A 292 2.24 -9.15 13.73
CA GLU A 292 0.96 -9.70 14.15
C GLU A 292 0.71 -11.09 13.55
N PHE A 293 0.98 -11.31 12.26
CA PHE A 293 0.80 -12.61 11.63
C PHE A 293 1.82 -13.65 12.11
N GLN A 294 3.06 -13.26 12.43
CA GLN A 294 4.04 -14.14 13.08
C GLN A 294 3.51 -14.65 14.42
N THR A 295 2.92 -13.75 15.21
CA THR A 295 2.30 -14.13 16.49
C THR A 295 1.07 -15.00 16.27
N ALA A 296 0.20 -14.65 15.31
CA ALA A 296 -0.98 -15.44 14.97
C ALA A 296 -0.65 -16.86 14.49
N ARG A 297 0.44 -17.02 13.73
CA ARG A 297 0.93 -18.30 13.20
C ARG A 297 1.33 -19.29 14.30
N ARG A 298 1.66 -18.81 15.51
CA ARG A 298 1.95 -19.65 16.69
C ARG A 298 0.71 -20.38 17.22
N ASP A 299 -0.49 -19.94 16.84
CA ASP A 299 -1.74 -20.67 17.11
C ASP A 299 -1.97 -21.72 16.01
N ARG A 300 -1.89 -23.01 16.38
CA ARG A 300 -2.06 -24.13 15.44
C ARG A 300 -3.36 -24.10 14.64
N THR A 301 -4.42 -23.49 15.17
CA THR A 301 -5.72 -23.38 14.48
C THR A 301 -5.74 -22.31 13.39
N LEU A 302 -4.78 -21.37 13.43
CA LEU A 302 -4.65 -20.27 12.47
C LEU A 302 -3.37 -20.35 11.65
N ARG A 303 -2.45 -21.27 11.98
CA ARG A 303 -1.12 -21.40 11.38
C ARG A 303 -1.14 -21.21 9.86
N SER A 304 -1.87 -22.04 9.13
CA SER A 304 -1.84 -22.01 7.66
C SER A 304 -2.42 -20.71 7.09
N LYS A 305 -3.52 -20.19 7.68
CA LYS A 305 -4.09 -18.89 7.29
C LYS A 305 -3.12 -17.74 7.55
N ALA A 306 -2.53 -17.69 8.74
CA ALA A 306 -1.57 -16.67 9.11
C ALA A 306 -0.29 -16.76 8.26
N THR A 307 0.15 -17.97 7.89
CA THR A 307 1.27 -18.19 6.96
C THR A 307 0.96 -17.61 5.58
N ILE A 308 -0.25 -17.83 5.04
CA ILE A 308 -0.67 -17.27 3.74
C ILE A 308 -0.66 -15.74 3.80
N GLU A 309 -1.31 -15.14 4.80
CA GLU A 309 -1.32 -13.68 4.95
C GLU A 309 0.08 -13.10 5.16
N LEU A 310 0.92 -13.79 5.93
CA LEU A 310 2.31 -13.39 6.14
C LEU A 310 3.13 -13.45 4.84
N ALA A 311 2.90 -14.45 3.99
CA ALA A 311 3.53 -14.53 2.68
C ALA A 311 3.06 -13.40 1.75
N GLN A 312 1.78 -13.02 1.81
CA GLN A 312 1.26 -11.85 1.10
C GLN A 312 1.91 -10.55 1.61
N CYS A 313 2.11 -10.41 2.93
CA CYS A 313 2.83 -9.27 3.49
C CYS A 313 4.26 -9.21 2.98
N PHE A 314 5.01 -10.32 2.97
CA PHE A 314 6.38 -10.37 2.44
C PHE A 314 6.44 -10.10 0.93
N LYS A 315 5.45 -10.56 0.16
CA LYS A 315 5.31 -10.22 -1.25
C LYS A 315 5.17 -8.70 -1.44
N ASN A 316 4.31 -8.05 -0.65
CA ASN A 316 4.03 -6.63 -0.76
C ASN A 316 5.13 -5.73 -0.15
N SER A 317 5.90 -6.24 0.81
CA SER A 317 7.08 -5.56 1.38
C SER A 317 8.38 -5.83 0.60
N ASN A 318 8.30 -6.41 -0.61
CA ASN A 318 9.41 -6.64 -1.54
C ASN A 318 10.44 -7.70 -1.07
N ASP A 319 10.01 -8.73 -0.33
CA ASP A 319 10.79 -9.94 -0.01
C ASP A 319 10.08 -11.24 -0.45
N PRO A 320 9.85 -11.45 -1.77
CA PRO A 320 9.15 -12.62 -2.29
C PRO A 320 9.90 -13.94 -2.06
N HIS A 321 11.22 -13.91 -1.87
CA HIS A 321 12.01 -15.11 -1.55
C HIS A 321 11.69 -15.64 -0.16
N ARG A 322 11.53 -14.76 0.83
CA ARG A 322 11.11 -15.17 2.18
C ARG A 322 9.67 -15.65 2.19
N ALA A 323 8.79 -15.02 1.41
CA ALA A 323 7.42 -15.49 1.20
C ALA A 323 7.40 -16.92 0.65
N LEU A 324 8.19 -17.21 -0.39
CA LEU A 324 8.23 -18.54 -1.02
C LEU A 324 8.69 -19.63 -0.05
N ARG A 325 9.81 -19.41 0.67
CA ARG A 325 10.30 -20.37 1.67
C ARG A 325 9.26 -20.67 2.74
N LEU A 326 8.55 -19.64 3.20
CA LEU A 326 7.51 -19.76 4.21
C LEU A 326 6.35 -20.66 3.73
N LEU A 327 5.92 -20.51 2.47
CA LEU A 327 4.87 -21.34 1.89
C LEU A 327 5.35 -22.78 1.66
N GLU A 328 6.59 -22.97 1.18
CA GLU A 328 7.20 -24.30 1.01
C GLU A 328 7.25 -25.10 2.32
N GLU A 329 7.62 -24.44 3.42
CA GLU A 329 7.61 -25.03 4.77
C GLU A 329 6.20 -25.47 5.20
N GLU A 330 5.17 -24.66 4.89
CA GLU A 330 3.79 -24.96 5.28
C GLU A 330 3.18 -26.07 4.41
N THR A 331 3.44 -26.06 3.10
CA THR A 331 3.05 -27.14 2.17
C THR A 331 3.60 -28.50 2.57
N ALA A 332 4.78 -28.56 3.20
CA ALA A 332 5.32 -29.83 3.69
C ALA A 332 4.51 -30.46 4.86
N VAL A 333 3.63 -29.69 5.50
CA VAL A 333 2.88 -30.09 6.70
C VAL A 333 1.37 -30.22 6.44
N VAL A 334 0.84 -29.44 5.49
CA VAL A 334 -0.60 -29.43 5.14
C VAL A 334 -0.97 -30.67 4.32
N ASP A 335 -2.21 -31.13 4.49
CA ASP A 335 -2.74 -32.28 3.74
C ASP A 335 -2.91 -31.92 2.26
N ALA A 336 -2.42 -32.79 1.37
CA ALA A 336 -2.28 -32.52 -0.06
C ALA A 336 -3.63 -32.34 -0.77
N GLU A 337 -4.72 -32.89 -0.22
CA GLU A 337 -6.08 -32.81 -0.78
C GLU A 337 -6.94 -31.71 -0.13
N SER A 338 -6.35 -30.85 0.71
CA SER A 338 -7.09 -29.79 1.40
C SER A 338 -7.20 -28.51 0.56
N ASP A 339 -8.29 -27.75 0.73
CA ASP A 339 -8.48 -26.43 0.10
C ASP A 339 -7.32 -25.46 0.41
N VAL A 340 -6.69 -25.63 1.58
CA VAL A 340 -5.52 -24.84 1.99
C VAL A 340 -4.32 -25.14 1.10
N GLN A 341 -4.14 -26.39 0.67
CA GLN A 341 -3.06 -26.76 -0.24
C GLN A 341 -3.22 -26.08 -1.60
N ASP A 342 -4.45 -25.97 -2.11
CA ASP A 342 -4.74 -25.26 -3.35
C ASP A 342 -4.40 -23.77 -3.26
N GLU A 343 -4.75 -23.13 -2.14
CA GLU A 343 -4.40 -21.73 -1.86
C GLU A 343 -2.88 -21.51 -1.76
N LEU A 344 -2.16 -22.42 -1.08
CA LEU A 344 -0.69 -22.39 -1.01
C LEU A 344 -0.07 -22.54 -2.41
N ASN A 345 -0.54 -23.51 -3.20
CA ASN A 345 -0.07 -23.74 -4.57
C ASN A 345 -0.27 -22.50 -5.45
N TYR A 346 -1.43 -21.86 -5.34
CA TYR A 346 -1.73 -20.63 -6.08
C TYR A 346 -0.74 -19.51 -5.72
N HIS A 347 -0.58 -19.20 -4.42
CA HIS A 347 0.32 -18.13 -3.98
C HIS A 347 1.79 -18.42 -4.30
N MET A 348 2.23 -19.69 -4.20
CA MET A 348 3.57 -20.10 -4.65
C MET A 348 3.76 -19.91 -6.15
N GLY A 349 2.73 -20.18 -6.96
CA GLY A 349 2.74 -19.94 -8.40
C GLY A 349 2.95 -18.46 -8.74
N VAL A 350 2.16 -17.58 -8.12
CA VAL A 350 2.28 -16.12 -8.26
C VAL A 350 3.65 -15.62 -7.84
N LEU A 351 4.20 -16.12 -6.74
CA LEU A 351 5.54 -15.74 -6.28
C LEU A 351 6.65 -16.21 -7.22
N ASN A 352 6.58 -17.44 -7.72
CA ASN A 352 7.56 -17.96 -8.67
C ASN A 352 7.53 -17.17 -9.99
N GLU A 353 6.35 -16.76 -10.45
CA GLU A 353 6.24 -15.87 -11.59
C GLU A 353 6.93 -14.53 -11.35
N MET A 354 6.68 -13.87 -10.20
CA MET A 354 7.33 -12.60 -9.85
C MET A 354 8.86 -12.72 -9.79
N LEU A 355 9.36 -13.91 -9.43
CA LEU A 355 10.78 -14.23 -9.39
C LEU A 355 11.37 -14.63 -10.75
N GLY A 356 10.56 -14.71 -11.81
CA GLY A 356 10.99 -15.14 -13.15
C GLY A 356 11.15 -16.66 -13.32
N ASN A 357 10.73 -17.45 -12.34
CA ASN A 357 10.80 -18.91 -12.36
C ASN A 357 9.57 -19.51 -13.06
N THR A 358 9.44 -19.29 -14.36
CA THR A 358 8.22 -19.66 -15.13
C THR A 358 7.85 -21.15 -15.00
N ASP A 359 8.84 -22.05 -15.05
CA ASP A 359 8.57 -23.50 -14.97
C ASP A 359 8.04 -23.91 -13.59
N ALA A 360 8.60 -23.33 -12.53
CA ALA A 360 8.13 -23.57 -11.16
C ALA A 360 6.74 -22.96 -10.95
N ALA A 361 6.50 -21.76 -11.51
CA ALA A 361 5.20 -21.10 -11.46
C ALA A 361 4.11 -21.98 -12.10
N LEU A 362 4.35 -22.49 -13.32
CA LEU A 362 3.45 -23.42 -14.00
C LEU A 362 3.23 -24.69 -13.17
N SER A 363 4.29 -25.30 -12.65
CA SER A 363 4.17 -26.52 -11.85
C SER A 363 3.35 -26.32 -10.58
N CYS A 364 3.40 -25.15 -9.94
CA CYS A 364 2.58 -24.84 -8.77
C CYS A 364 1.13 -24.59 -9.16
N LEU A 365 0.89 -23.77 -10.19
CA LEU A 365 -0.46 -23.41 -10.65
C LEU A 365 -1.23 -24.63 -11.19
N GLU A 366 -0.56 -25.56 -11.87
CA GLU A 366 -1.17 -26.80 -12.38
C GLU A 366 -1.62 -27.76 -11.27
N ARG A 367 -1.12 -27.59 -10.04
CA ARG A 367 -1.50 -28.37 -8.87
C ARG A 367 -2.68 -27.77 -8.11
N VAL A 368 -3.19 -26.62 -8.53
CA VAL A 368 -4.42 -26.03 -8.00
C VAL A 368 -5.60 -26.87 -8.48
N GLY A 369 -6.35 -27.44 -7.55
CA GLY A 369 -7.46 -28.34 -7.81
C GLY A 369 -8.62 -27.68 -8.58
N ALA A 370 -9.25 -28.48 -9.45
CA ALA A 370 -10.50 -28.10 -10.11
C ALA A 370 -11.64 -28.05 -9.08
N GLY A 371 -12.36 -26.93 -9.02
CA GLY A 371 -13.36 -26.62 -8.00
C GLY A 371 -12.84 -25.76 -6.84
N SER A 372 -11.54 -25.46 -6.79
CA SER A 372 -10.98 -24.52 -5.81
C SER A 372 -11.40 -23.08 -6.11
N GLY A 373 -11.38 -22.21 -5.10
CA GLY A 373 -11.64 -20.78 -5.27
C GLY A 373 -10.63 -20.05 -6.17
N PHE A 374 -9.50 -20.70 -6.49
CA PHE A 374 -8.40 -20.14 -7.27
C PHE A 374 -8.30 -20.73 -8.69
N GLU A 375 -9.18 -21.66 -9.08
CA GLU A 375 -9.11 -22.35 -10.37
C GLU A 375 -9.10 -21.39 -11.56
N SER A 376 -10.02 -20.42 -11.58
CA SER A 376 -10.17 -19.47 -12.69
C SER A 376 -8.94 -18.58 -12.86
N ASP A 377 -8.40 -18.09 -11.74
CA ASP A 377 -7.24 -17.21 -11.71
C ASP A 377 -5.98 -17.99 -12.11
N ALA A 378 -5.81 -19.20 -11.57
CA ALA A 378 -4.73 -20.10 -11.95
C ALA A 378 -4.76 -20.44 -13.45
N ALA A 379 -5.93 -20.76 -14.01
CA ALA A 379 -6.08 -21.07 -15.44
C ALA A 379 -5.71 -19.87 -16.33
N THR A 380 -6.06 -18.66 -15.91
CA THR A 380 -5.71 -17.41 -16.60
C THR A 380 -4.20 -17.18 -16.59
N LEU A 381 -3.57 -17.35 -15.42
CA LEU A 381 -2.11 -17.22 -15.26
C LEU A 381 -1.36 -18.28 -16.09
N ILE A 382 -1.78 -19.55 -16.05
CA ILE A 382 -1.18 -20.63 -16.85
C ILE A 382 -1.23 -20.29 -18.34
N SER A 383 -2.38 -19.83 -18.83
CA SER A 383 -2.56 -19.49 -20.25
C SER A 383 -1.63 -18.35 -20.67
N ARG A 384 -1.50 -17.33 -19.82
CA ARG A 384 -0.59 -16.20 -20.05
C ARG A 384 0.88 -16.62 -20.04
N LEU A 385 1.30 -17.40 -19.06
CA LEU A 385 2.69 -17.88 -18.95
C LEU A 385 3.10 -18.74 -20.14
N ARG A 386 2.20 -19.61 -20.63
CA ARG A 386 2.46 -20.45 -21.81
C ARG A 386 2.50 -19.66 -23.12
N ALA A 387 1.77 -18.55 -23.22
CA ALA A 387 1.78 -17.69 -24.40
C ALA A 387 3.04 -16.81 -24.49
N ALA A 388 3.73 -16.61 -23.36
CA ALA A 388 4.96 -15.82 -23.26
C ALA A 388 6.24 -16.65 -23.48
N GLN A 389 6.12 -17.97 -23.60
CA GLN A 389 7.18 -18.93 -23.97
C GLN A 389 7.20 -19.13 -25.49
#